data_AF-A0A838PJJ8-F1
#
_entry.id   AF-A0A838PJJ8-F1
#
_cell.length_a   1.000
_cell.length_b   1.000
_cell.length_c   1.000
_cell.angle_alpha   90.00
_cell.angle_beta   90.00
_cell.angle_gamma   90.00
#
_symmetry.space_group_name_H-M   'P 1'
#
loop_
_entity.id
_entity.type
_entity.pdbx_description
1 polymer ?
#
loop_
_entity_poly.entity_id
_entity_poly.type
_entity_poly.pdbx_seq_one_letter_code
_entity_poly.pdbx_strand_id
1 'polypeptide(L)'
;RYAVAVVAALVLAQAANGQMLGIGRLAYSLGVNRQIPSAVSRLGDRYSTPYVTILAAAAIAFGLTLFGDVEFLAGIFAFGAMLAFTVAHLSVIVLRFREPDRPRPFQMPLNVPVRGTQVPLPAVLGAVLGLAGWVTAILLFEGALVAGTLWMAIGLAIYVIHRRSAGRSLTKRFTIPEEALREAVDTSYGSILVPVFDEPLDDDIVGTAGRLASEDADEGEGGAVLEALYVFEIPMSLPLDARVSPERVQRARQALARAKEVGEEYAGVEVATAMARGRSMGSTIVTEARRRGVEAIVLAAEAPSRIRGGALFGGKGLSRDRFAGDTTRYVIEKAPCKVILTAPPSDLDPRVGGDVPATTG
;
A
#
# COMPACT_ATOMS: atom_id res chain seq x y z
N ARG A 1 36.27 -40.58 -2.95
CA ARG A 1 35.45 -40.45 -1.72
C ARG A 1 35.38 -39.00 -1.26
N TYR A 2 36.49 -38.33 -0.93
CA TYR A 2 36.48 -36.91 -0.54
C TYR A 2 35.97 -35.95 -1.63
N ALA A 3 36.35 -36.14 -2.90
CA ALA A 3 35.83 -35.34 -4.00
C ALA A 3 34.29 -35.43 -4.12
N VAL A 4 33.73 -36.63 -3.94
CA VAL A 4 32.27 -36.85 -3.96
C VAL A 4 31.60 -36.13 -2.78
N ALA A 5 32.20 -36.19 -1.59
CA ALA A 5 31.68 -35.50 -0.41
C ALA A 5 31.68 -33.97 -0.57
N VAL A 6 32.77 -33.40 -1.11
CA VAL A 6 32.89 -31.96 -1.40
C VAL A 6 31.85 -31.52 -2.43
N VAL A 7 31.71 -32.26 -3.52
CA VAL A 7 30.71 -31.96 -4.56
C VAL A 7 29.29 -32.06 -4.00
N ALA A 8 28.97 -33.11 -3.23
CA ALA A 8 27.66 -33.28 -2.62
C ALA A 8 27.33 -32.12 -1.65
N ALA A 9 28.28 -31.70 -0.82
CA ALA A 9 28.11 -30.57 0.09
C ALA A 9 27.81 -29.27 -0.67
N LEU A 10 28.54 -28.99 -1.76
CA LEU A 10 28.31 -27.81 -2.59
C LEU A 10 26.94 -27.84 -3.28
N VAL A 11 26.51 -29.00 -3.78
CA VAL A 11 25.18 -29.16 -4.41
C VAL A 11 24.07 -28.93 -3.39
N LEU A 12 24.19 -29.48 -2.18
CA LEU A 12 23.21 -29.29 -1.12
C LEU A 12 23.15 -27.83 -0.64
N ALA A 13 24.31 -27.18 -0.50
CA ALA A 13 24.38 -25.76 -0.15
C ALA A 13 23.68 -24.88 -1.21
N GLN A 14 23.92 -25.18 -2.50
CA GLN A 14 23.27 -24.46 -3.59
C GLN A 14 21.76 -24.72 -3.63
N ALA A 15 21.32 -25.96 -3.40
CA ALA A 15 19.91 -26.28 -3.31
C ALA A 15 19.23 -25.52 -2.16
N ALA A 16 19.84 -25.48 -0.98
CA ALA A 16 19.33 -24.74 0.17
C ALA A 16 19.19 -23.23 -0.12
N ASN A 17 20.20 -22.63 -0.75
CA ASN A 17 20.16 -21.23 -1.18
C ASN A 17 19.00 -20.97 -2.16
N GLY A 18 18.81 -21.84 -3.15
CA GLY A 18 17.70 -21.75 -4.09
C GLY A 18 16.33 -21.81 -3.41
N GLN A 19 16.16 -22.68 -2.42
CA GLN A 19 14.92 -22.78 -1.65
C GLN A 19 14.66 -21.50 -0.83
N MET A 20 15.70 -20.91 -0.22
CA MET A 20 15.56 -19.68 0.57
C MET A 20 15.13 -18.49 -0.31
N LEU A 21 15.68 -18.37 -1.52
CA LEU A 21 15.24 -17.38 -2.51
C LEU A 21 13.78 -17.59 -2.93
N GLY A 22 13.37 -18.85 -3.12
CA GLY A 22 11.99 -19.21 -3.42
C GLY A 22 11.01 -18.76 -2.33
N ILE A 23 11.36 -19.00 -1.07
CA ILE A 23 10.59 -18.56 0.10
C ILE A 23 10.41 -17.05 0.10
N GLY A 24 11.47 -16.28 -0.16
CA GLY A 24 11.38 -14.83 -0.23
C GLY A 24 10.39 -14.34 -1.30
N ARG A 25 10.42 -14.93 -2.50
CA ARG A 25 9.48 -14.56 -3.58
C ARG A 25 8.03 -14.93 -3.26
N LEU A 26 7.81 -16.09 -2.64
CA LEU A 26 6.47 -16.50 -2.20
C LEU A 26 5.95 -15.55 -1.12
N ALA A 27 6.77 -15.23 -0.12
CA ALA A 27 6.43 -14.31 0.95
C ALA A 27 6.09 -12.91 0.41
N TYR A 28 6.89 -12.40 -0.53
CA TYR A 28 6.62 -11.16 -1.24
C TYR A 28 5.24 -11.21 -1.94
N SER A 29 5.00 -12.23 -2.76
CA SER A 29 3.73 -12.39 -3.48
C SER A 29 2.53 -12.51 -2.53
N LEU A 30 2.67 -13.21 -1.41
CA LEU A 30 1.62 -13.36 -0.41
C LEU A 30 1.38 -12.04 0.35
N GLY A 31 2.45 -11.30 0.66
CA GLY A 31 2.38 -9.96 1.26
C GLY A 31 1.65 -8.97 0.37
N VAL A 32 2.02 -8.89 -0.92
CA VAL A 32 1.39 -8.02 -1.93
C VAL A 32 -0.11 -8.26 -2.01
N ASN A 33 -0.53 -9.51 -1.85
CA ASN A 33 -1.94 -9.87 -1.89
C ASN A 33 -2.63 -9.88 -0.50
N ARG A 34 -1.95 -9.40 0.56
CA ARG A 34 -2.38 -9.43 1.97
C ARG A 34 -2.95 -10.78 2.41
N GLN A 35 -2.28 -11.85 2.00
CA GLN A 35 -2.63 -13.22 2.37
C GLN A 35 -1.92 -13.67 3.66
N ILE A 36 -0.91 -12.92 4.10
CA ILE A 36 -0.16 -13.13 5.34
C ILE A 36 -0.06 -11.81 6.13
N PRO A 37 0.18 -11.88 7.45
CA PRO A 37 0.37 -10.68 8.26
C PRO A 37 1.46 -9.75 7.71
N SER A 38 1.27 -8.43 7.83
CA SER A 38 2.23 -7.42 7.35
C SER A 38 3.59 -7.54 8.04
N ALA A 39 3.62 -7.90 9.33
CA ALA A 39 4.86 -8.13 10.07
C ALA A 39 5.74 -9.22 9.44
N VAL A 40 5.13 -10.31 8.94
CA VAL A 40 5.86 -11.44 8.34
C VAL A 40 6.34 -11.12 6.92
N SER A 41 5.58 -10.29 6.20
CA SER A 41 5.91 -9.84 4.84
C SER A 41 6.75 -8.56 4.79
N ARG A 42 7.26 -8.08 5.93
CA ARG A 42 8.05 -6.85 6.00
C ARG A 42 9.28 -6.92 5.09
N LEU A 43 9.39 -5.95 4.19
CA LEU A 43 10.48 -5.85 3.22
C LEU A 43 11.57 -4.92 3.77
N GLY A 44 12.84 -5.31 3.63
CA GLY A 44 13.95 -4.43 4.02
C GLY A 44 14.14 -3.27 3.03
N ASP A 45 14.56 -2.12 3.55
CA ASP A 45 14.57 -0.82 2.85
C ASP A 45 15.38 -0.82 1.55
N ARG A 46 16.53 -1.51 1.56
CA ARG A 46 17.51 -1.43 0.46
C ARG A 46 17.28 -2.43 -0.67
N TYR A 47 16.79 -3.63 -0.37
CA TYR A 47 16.72 -4.74 -1.34
C TYR A 47 15.33 -5.37 -1.46
N SER A 48 14.31 -4.82 -0.76
CA SER A 48 12.95 -5.38 -0.73
C SER A 48 12.94 -6.89 -0.43
N THR A 49 13.88 -7.34 0.39
CA THR A 49 13.99 -8.74 0.81
C THR A 49 13.14 -8.95 2.06
N PRO A 50 12.24 -9.95 2.09
CA PRO A 50 11.39 -10.23 3.25
C PRO A 50 12.20 -10.93 4.34
N TYR A 51 13.01 -10.16 5.06
CA TYR A 51 14.00 -10.68 6.01
C TYR A 51 13.34 -11.42 7.18
N VAL A 52 12.16 -10.97 7.63
CA VAL A 52 11.42 -11.64 8.72
C VAL A 52 11.00 -13.05 8.31
N THR A 53 10.53 -13.23 7.07
CA THR A 53 10.19 -14.57 6.59
C THR A 53 11.42 -15.45 6.44
N ILE A 54 12.54 -14.91 5.94
CA ILE A 54 13.79 -15.65 5.79
C ILE A 54 14.32 -16.11 7.15
N LEU A 55 14.32 -15.22 8.15
CA LEU A 55 14.76 -15.55 9.52
C LEU A 55 13.84 -16.59 10.16
N ALA A 56 12.52 -16.46 10.02
CA ALA A 56 11.57 -17.43 10.52
C ALA A 56 11.75 -18.80 9.85
N ALA A 57 11.91 -18.83 8.52
CA ALA A 57 12.17 -20.06 7.77
C ALA A 57 13.50 -20.70 8.18
N ALA A 58 14.56 -19.91 8.37
CA ALA A 58 15.86 -20.38 8.82
C ALA A 58 15.79 -20.96 10.24
N ALA A 59 15.06 -20.32 11.16
CA ALA A 59 14.87 -20.82 12.52
C ALA A 59 14.10 -22.15 12.53
N ILE A 60 13.05 -22.28 11.73
CA ILE A 60 12.28 -23.53 11.59
C ILE A 60 13.12 -24.63 10.97
N ALA A 61 13.86 -24.33 9.90
CA ALA A 61 14.77 -25.28 9.25
C ALA A 61 15.87 -25.76 10.23
N PHE A 62 16.44 -24.84 11.01
CA PHE A 62 17.43 -25.19 12.04
C PHE A 62 16.81 -26.10 13.10
N GLY A 63 15.64 -25.75 13.64
CA GLY A 63 14.93 -26.56 14.63
C GLY A 63 14.60 -27.97 14.12
N LEU A 64 14.12 -28.08 12.87
CA LEU A 64 13.83 -29.37 12.24
C LEU A 64 15.08 -30.22 12.00
N THR A 65 16.21 -29.58 11.66
CA THR A 65 17.49 -30.28 11.42
C THR A 65 18.07 -30.88 12.71
N LEU A 66 17.81 -30.29 13.87
CA LEU A 66 18.29 -30.81 15.16
C LEU A 66 17.74 -32.21 15.50
N PHE A 67 16.57 -32.58 14.97
CA PHE A 67 15.99 -33.90 15.20
C PHE A 67 16.71 -35.01 14.41
N GLY A 68 17.48 -34.68 13.37
CA GLY A 68 18.34 -35.61 12.64
C GLY A 68 17.63 -36.73 11.85
N ASP A 69 16.30 -36.75 11.81
CA ASP A 69 15.52 -37.78 11.12
C ASP A 69 15.29 -37.42 9.64
N VAL A 70 16.19 -37.90 8.79
CA VAL A 70 16.15 -37.64 7.34
C VAL A 70 14.90 -38.26 6.69
N GLU A 71 14.42 -39.39 7.21
CA GLU A 71 13.25 -40.09 6.64
C GLU A 71 11.97 -39.31 6.93
N PHE A 72 11.82 -38.83 8.17
CA PHE A 72 10.74 -37.92 8.54
C PHE A 72 10.77 -36.61 7.75
N LEU A 73 11.95 -35.98 7.62
CA LEU A 73 12.11 -34.73 6.86
C LEU A 73 11.76 -34.91 5.37
N ALA A 74 12.18 -36.04 4.78
CA ALA A 74 11.81 -36.38 3.41
C ALA A 74 10.30 -36.61 3.27
N GLY A 75 9.67 -37.27 4.25
CA GLY A 75 8.22 -37.49 4.30
C GLY A 75 7.41 -36.18 4.33
N ILE A 76 7.72 -35.26 5.25
CA ILE A 76 7.00 -33.96 5.34
C ILE A 76 7.24 -33.09 4.10
N PHE A 77 8.43 -33.16 3.50
CA PHE A 77 8.74 -32.45 2.25
C PHE A 77 7.93 -33.01 1.09
N ALA A 78 7.89 -34.34 0.93
CA ALA A 78 7.11 -35.02 -0.10
C ALA A 78 5.62 -34.71 0.03
N PHE A 79 5.08 -34.70 1.26
CA PHE A 79 3.71 -34.28 1.54
C PHE A 79 3.42 -32.88 1.00
N GLY A 80 4.24 -31.89 1.36
CA GLY A 80 4.03 -30.50 0.93
C GLY A 80 4.18 -30.33 -0.59
N ALA A 81 5.21 -30.94 -1.18
CA ALA A 81 5.50 -30.82 -2.62
C ALA A 81 4.39 -31.46 -3.47
N MET A 82 3.96 -32.68 -3.13
CA MET A 82 2.91 -33.39 -3.88
C MET A 82 1.56 -32.67 -3.77
N LEU A 83 1.23 -32.12 -2.60
CA LEU A 83 0.04 -31.30 -2.43
C LEU A 83 0.11 -30.03 -3.30
N ALA A 84 1.23 -29.32 -3.27
CA ALA A 84 1.43 -28.11 -4.06
C ALA A 84 1.32 -28.37 -5.57
N PHE A 85 1.93 -29.45 -6.07
CA PHE A 85 1.80 -29.85 -7.47
C PHE A 85 0.36 -30.21 -7.83
N THR A 86 -0.35 -30.92 -6.95
CA THR A 86 -1.76 -31.25 -7.16
C THR A 86 -2.60 -29.98 -7.29
N VAL A 87 -2.46 -29.05 -6.36
CA VAL A 87 -3.18 -27.77 -6.36
C VAL A 87 -2.84 -26.92 -7.58
N ALA A 88 -1.57 -26.89 -8.01
CA ALA A 88 -1.14 -26.15 -9.19
C ALA A 88 -1.80 -26.68 -10.47
N HIS A 89 -1.81 -28.00 -10.66
CA HIS A 89 -2.45 -28.62 -11.82
C HIS A 89 -3.98 -28.46 -11.79
N LEU A 90 -4.61 -28.63 -10.63
CA LEU A 90 -6.03 -28.37 -10.45
C LEU A 90 -6.38 -26.91 -10.74
N SER A 91 -5.54 -25.97 -10.33
CA SER A 91 -5.74 -24.53 -10.60
C SER A 91 -5.75 -24.24 -12.10
N VAL A 92 -4.86 -24.88 -12.88
CA VAL A 92 -4.89 -24.79 -14.34
C VAL A 92 -6.23 -25.29 -14.89
N ILE A 93 -6.69 -26.46 -14.45
CA ILE A 93 -7.97 -27.05 -14.91
C ILE A 93 -9.14 -26.14 -14.54
N VAL A 94 -9.24 -25.68 -13.29
CA VAL A 94 -10.31 -24.81 -12.81
C VAL A 94 -10.33 -23.47 -13.53
N LEU A 95 -9.15 -22.86 -13.76
CA LEU A 95 -9.05 -21.60 -14.51
C LEU A 95 -9.52 -21.73 -15.95
N ARG A 96 -9.42 -22.92 -16.56
CA ARG A 96 -9.98 -23.16 -17.91
C ARG A 96 -11.49 -22.95 -17.93
N PHE A 97 -12.20 -23.40 -16.89
CA PHE A 97 -13.66 -23.26 -16.77
C PHE A 97 -14.10 -21.90 -16.21
N ARG A 98 -13.34 -21.32 -15.27
CA ARG A 98 -13.68 -20.03 -14.65
C ARG A 98 -13.37 -18.82 -15.51
N GLU A 99 -12.28 -18.87 -16.27
CA GLU A 99 -11.80 -17.78 -17.12
C GLU A 99 -11.48 -18.30 -18.54
N PRO A 100 -12.52 -18.70 -19.30
CA PRO A 100 -12.33 -19.28 -20.64
C PRO A 100 -11.68 -18.29 -21.63
N ASP A 101 -12.05 -17.01 -21.55
CA ASP A 101 -11.66 -15.96 -22.51
C ASP A 101 -10.32 -15.26 -22.20
N ARG A 102 -9.62 -15.69 -21.15
CA ARG A 102 -8.32 -15.08 -20.78
C ARG A 102 -7.31 -15.30 -21.91
N PRO A 103 -6.56 -14.27 -22.36
CA PRO A 103 -5.52 -14.44 -23.37
C PRO A 103 -4.46 -15.43 -22.89
N ARG A 104 -4.16 -16.44 -23.70
CA ARG A 104 -3.24 -17.54 -23.38
C ARG A 104 -2.12 -17.57 -24.43
N PRO A 105 -0.98 -16.88 -24.18
CA PRO A 105 0.15 -16.86 -25.10
C PRO A 105 0.73 -18.25 -25.36
N PHE A 106 0.60 -19.15 -24.40
CA PHE A 106 1.02 -20.55 -24.51
C PHE A 106 -0.17 -21.48 -24.24
N GLN A 107 -0.30 -22.52 -25.07
CA GLN A 107 -1.27 -23.59 -24.91
C GLN A 107 -0.52 -24.92 -24.89
N MET A 108 -0.81 -25.79 -23.91
CA MET A 108 -0.17 -27.09 -23.85
C MET A 108 -0.61 -27.95 -25.04
N PRO A 109 0.29 -28.79 -25.57
CA PRO A 109 -0.10 -29.83 -26.53
C PRO A 109 -1.03 -30.84 -25.82
N LEU A 110 -1.90 -31.51 -26.60
CA LEU A 110 -2.87 -32.52 -26.14
C LEU A 110 -4.02 -31.97 -25.28
N ASN A 111 -4.76 -30.99 -25.82
CA ASN A 111 -5.99 -30.50 -25.19
C ASN A 111 -7.21 -31.32 -25.64
N VAL A 112 -8.04 -31.75 -24.68
CA VAL A 112 -9.29 -32.46 -24.94
C VAL A 112 -10.47 -31.51 -24.71
N PRO A 113 -11.45 -31.41 -25.64
CA PRO A 113 -12.64 -30.59 -25.43
C PRO A 113 -13.55 -31.26 -24.39
N VAL A 114 -13.76 -30.59 -23.25
CA VAL A 114 -14.68 -31.03 -22.19
C VAL A 114 -15.60 -29.86 -21.85
N ARG A 115 -16.92 -30.06 -21.99
CA ARG A 115 -17.96 -29.05 -21.67
C ARG A 115 -17.69 -27.66 -22.29
N GLY A 116 -17.36 -27.63 -23.58
CA GLY A 116 -17.10 -26.39 -24.33
C GLY A 116 -15.74 -25.72 -24.05
N THR A 117 -14.89 -26.33 -23.23
CA THR A 117 -13.56 -25.80 -22.87
C THR A 117 -12.46 -26.79 -23.19
N GLN A 118 -11.31 -26.31 -23.64
CA GLN A 118 -10.12 -27.13 -23.88
C GLN A 118 -9.36 -27.40 -22.57
N VAL A 119 -9.41 -28.64 -22.09
CA VAL A 119 -8.70 -29.09 -20.88
C VAL A 119 -7.38 -29.77 -21.29
N PRO A 120 -6.23 -29.33 -20.77
CA PRO A 120 -4.94 -29.94 -21.07
C PRO A 120 -4.79 -31.30 -20.40
N LEU A 121 -4.66 -32.37 -21.19
CA LEU A 121 -4.45 -33.73 -20.69
C LEU A 121 -3.19 -33.85 -19.80
N PRO A 122 -2.05 -33.18 -20.10
CA PRO A 122 -0.89 -33.20 -19.22
C PRO A 122 -1.18 -32.65 -17.81
N ALA A 123 -2.07 -31.66 -17.69
CA ALA A 123 -2.42 -31.13 -16.38
C ALA A 123 -3.32 -32.07 -15.59
N VAL A 124 -4.23 -32.78 -16.26
CA VAL A 124 -5.06 -33.82 -15.63
C VAL A 124 -4.16 -34.95 -15.13
N LEU A 125 -3.24 -35.43 -15.97
CA LEU A 125 -2.28 -36.45 -15.57
C LEU A 125 -1.42 -35.98 -14.39
N GLY A 126 -0.91 -34.75 -14.43
CA GLY A 126 -0.13 -34.15 -13.34
C GLY A 126 -0.93 -34.04 -12.03
N ALA A 127 -2.21 -33.69 -12.09
CA ALA A 127 -3.08 -33.65 -10.92
C ALA A 127 -3.30 -35.05 -10.33
N VAL A 128 -3.53 -36.07 -11.16
CA VAL A 128 -3.73 -37.46 -10.73
C VAL A 128 -2.44 -38.03 -10.13
N LEU A 129 -1.30 -37.85 -10.79
CA LEU A 129 -0.01 -38.31 -10.29
C LEU A 129 0.41 -37.59 -9.01
N GLY A 130 0.18 -36.28 -8.93
CA GLY A 130 0.41 -35.50 -7.71
C GLY A 130 -0.45 -35.99 -6.54
N LEU A 131 -1.73 -36.25 -6.79
CA LEU A 131 -2.64 -36.77 -5.77
C LEU A 131 -2.24 -38.18 -5.32
N ALA A 132 -1.90 -39.05 -6.26
CA ALA A 132 -1.41 -40.40 -5.97
C ALA A 132 -0.12 -40.33 -5.12
N GLY A 133 0.84 -39.49 -5.50
CA GLY A 133 2.07 -39.27 -4.74
C GLY A 133 1.82 -38.70 -3.34
N TRP A 134 0.85 -37.80 -3.19
CA TRP A 134 0.46 -37.26 -1.88
C TRP A 134 -0.16 -38.34 -0.99
N VAL A 135 -1.02 -39.19 -1.54
CA VAL A 135 -1.59 -40.34 -0.84
C VAL A 135 -0.48 -41.33 -0.44
N THR A 136 0.45 -41.63 -1.34
CA THR A 136 1.62 -42.47 -1.03
C THR A 136 2.45 -41.87 0.11
N ALA A 137 2.70 -40.56 0.11
CA ALA A 137 3.45 -39.91 1.17
C ALA A 137 2.77 -40.05 2.54
N ILE A 138 1.43 -39.95 2.59
CA ILE A 138 0.65 -40.16 3.81
C ILE A 138 0.72 -41.61 4.30
N LEU A 139 0.66 -42.56 3.38
CA LEU A 139 0.61 -43.99 3.71
C LEU A 139 1.97 -44.55 4.14
N LEU A 140 3.06 -44.05 3.54
CA LEU A 140 4.42 -44.56 3.81
C LEU A 140 5.08 -43.86 5.00
N PHE A 141 4.75 -42.60 5.25
CA PHE A 141 5.40 -41.79 6.29
C PHE A 141 4.35 -41.33 7.30
N GLU A 142 4.17 -42.10 8.40
CA GLU A 142 3.19 -41.79 9.45
C GLU A 142 3.37 -40.38 10.02
N GLY A 143 4.63 -39.95 10.18
CA GLY A 143 4.96 -38.60 10.63
C GLY A 143 4.53 -37.51 9.64
N ALA A 144 4.50 -37.81 8.34
CA ALA A 144 4.11 -36.83 7.32
C ALA A 144 2.61 -36.51 7.37
N LEU A 145 1.76 -37.48 7.69
CA LEU A 145 0.33 -37.24 7.85
C LEU A 145 0.09 -36.27 9.01
N VAL A 146 0.59 -36.58 10.21
CA VAL A 146 0.31 -35.78 11.41
C VAL A 146 0.96 -34.40 11.31
N ALA A 147 2.26 -34.34 11.03
CA ALA A 147 2.97 -33.06 10.95
C ALA A 147 2.48 -32.22 9.77
N GLY A 148 2.28 -32.82 8.60
CA GLY A 148 1.80 -32.14 7.40
C GLY A 148 0.38 -31.61 7.55
N THR A 149 -0.55 -32.39 8.10
CA THR A 149 -1.93 -31.93 8.32
C THR A 149 -2.01 -30.85 9.39
N LEU A 150 -1.28 -30.99 10.50
CA LEU A 150 -1.21 -29.96 11.53
C LEU A 150 -0.64 -28.65 10.97
N TRP A 151 0.43 -28.73 10.18
CA TRP A 151 1.03 -27.57 9.52
C TRP A 151 0.04 -26.87 8.58
N MET A 152 -0.70 -27.63 7.76
CA MET A 152 -1.73 -27.09 6.87
C MET A 152 -2.88 -26.45 7.66
N ALA A 153 -3.30 -27.07 8.75
CA ALA A 153 -4.35 -26.53 9.62
C ALA A 153 -3.91 -25.21 10.26
N ILE A 154 -2.68 -25.13 10.77
CA ILE A 154 -2.11 -23.88 11.32
C ILE A 154 -2.03 -22.80 10.25
N GLY A 155 -1.49 -23.11 9.07
CA GLY A 155 -1.39 -22.15 7.97
C GLY A 155 -2.75 -21.61 7.52
N LEU A 156 -3.75 -22.49 7.40
CA LEU A 156 -5.11 -22.10 7.07
C LEU A 156 -5.78 -21.29 8.19
N ALA A 157 -5.55 -21.64 9.45
CA ALA A 157 -6.06 -20.90 10.60
C ALA A 157 -5.49 -19.48 10.63
N ILE A 158 -4.17 -19.32 10.49
CA ILE A 158 -3.50 -18.01 10.42
C ILE A 158 -4.10 -17.18 9.27
N TYR A 159 -4.29 -17.79 8.10
CA TYR A 159 -4.90 -17.13 6.95
C TYR A 159 -6.33 -16.66 7.23
N VAL A 160 -7.19 -17.54 7.77
CA VAL A 160 -8.59 -17.21 8.06
C VAL A 160 -8.70 -16.16 9.15
N ILE A 161 -7.91 -16.28 10.23
CA ILE A 161 -7.88 -15.32 11.34
C ILE A 161 -7.44 -13.96 10.83
N HIS A 162 -6.32 -13.88 10.12
CA HIS A 162 -5.80 -12.61 9.58
C HIS A 162 -6.80 -11.93 8.64
N ARG A 163 -7.49 -12.72 7.82
CA ARG A 163 -8.43 -12.21 6.84
C ARG A 163 -9.75 -11.76 7.45
N ARG A 164 -10.23 -12.46 8.48
CA ARG A 164 -11.39 -12.07 9.29
C ARG A 164 -11.11 -10.85 10.16
N SER A 165 -9.96 -10.79 10.81
CA SER A 165 -9.59 -9.63 11.65
C SER A 165 -9.46 -8.35 10.83
N ALA A 166 -9.08 -8.46 9.56
CA ALA A 166 -9.03 -7.33 8.62
C ALA A 166 -10.38 -7.01 7.94
N GLY A 167 -11.48 -7.73 8.24
CA GLY A 167 -12.79 -7.53 7.62
C GLY A 167 -12.85 -7.85 6.12
N ARG A 168 -11.91 -8.63 5.59
CA ARG A 168 -11.77 -8.86 4.14
C ARG A 168 -12.46 -10.16 3.71
N SER A 169 -13.17 -10.14 2.57
CA SER A 169 -13.77 -11.36 1.97
C SER A 169 -12.71 -12.44 1.77
N LEU A 170 -12.98 -13.75 1.96
CA LEU A 170 -11.98 -14.85 1.97
C LEU A 170 -11.43 -15.28 0.61
N THR A 171 -12.02 -14.84 -0.50
CA THR A 171 -11.71 -15.40 -1.83
C THR A 171 -11.39 -14.35 -2.90
N LYS A 172 -11.71 -13.07 -2.67
CA LYS A 172 -11.40 -12.01 -3.65
C LYS A 172 -9.91 -11.66 -3.65
N ARG A 173 -9.35 -11.43 -4.83
CA ARG A 173 -7.97 -10.96 -4.95
C ARG A 173 -7.90 -9.48 -4.59
N PHE A 174 -7.10 -9.16 -3.58
CA PHE A 174 -6.69 -7.80 -3.27
C PHE A 174 -5.20 -7.72 -3.61
N THR A 175 -4.79 -6.73 -4.38
CA THR A 175 -3.38 -6.53 -4.73
C THR A 175 -3.05 -5.11 -4.32
N ILE A 176 -2.06 -4.96 -3.45
CA ILE A 176 -1.61 -3.67 -2.95
C ILE A 176 -0.32 -3.28 -3.70
N PRO A 177 -0.11 -2.00 -4.03
CA PRO A 177 1.16 -1.52 -4.56
C PRO A 177 2.34 -1.89 -3.65
N GLU A 178 3.50 -2.20 -4.25
CA GLU A 178 4.73 -2.57 -3.53
C GLU A 178 5.16 -1.53 -2.49
N GLU A 179 4.85 -0.25 -2.76
CA GLU A 179 5.10 0.91 -1.90
C GLU A 179 4.44 0.81 -0.51
N ALA A 180 3.34 0.06 -0.37
CA ALA A 180 2.66 -0.14 0.91
C ALA A 180 3.04 -1.45 1.63
N LEU A 181 4.03 -2.19 1.11
CA LEU A 181 4.68 -3.33 1.75
C LEU A 181 6.12 -3.05 2.17
N ARG A 182 6.79 -2.18 1.42
CA ARG A 182 7.88 -1.40 2.00
C ARG A 182 7.26 -0.69 3.18
N GLU A 183 7.97 -0.71 4.30
CA GLU A 183 7.57 -0.03 5.52
C GLU A 183 6.92 1.29 5.07
N ALA A 184 5.61 1.41 5.30
CA ALA A 184 5.08 2.75 5.47
C ALA A 184 5.91 3.20 6.65
N VAL A 185 7.00 3.90 6.35
CA VAL A 185 7.64 4.77 7.32
C VAL A 185 6.41 5.50 7.86
N ASP A 186 6.07 5.21 9.12
CA ASP A 186 5.48 6.24 9.97
C ASP A 186 6.49 7.36 9.85
N THR A 187 6.32 8.16 8.81
CA THR A 187 7.03 9.41 8.65
C THR A 187 6.43 10.21 9.76
N SER A 188 7.05 10.12 10.94
CA SER A 188 6.91 11.14 11.95
C SER A 188 7.21 12.43 11.22
N TYR A 189 6.16 13.14 10.84
CA TYR A 189 6.31 14.31 10.01
C TYR A 189 6.81 15.41 10.93
N GLY A 190 8.12 15.62 10.96
CA GLY A 190 8.72 16.68 11.76
C GLY A 190 8.32 18.07 11.26
N SER A 191 7.92 18.17 9.98
CA SER A 191 7.41 19.40 9.38
C SER A 191 6.29 19.16 8.35
N ILE A 192 5.13 19.75 8.61
CA ILE A 192 3.93 19.65 7.76
C ILE A 192 3.54 21.05 7.26
N LEU A 193 3.37 21.22 5.95
CA LEU A 193 2.88 22.49 5.38
C LEU A 193 1.37 22.42 5.12
N VAL A 194 0.65 23.42 5.63
CA VAL A 194 -0.79 23.60 5.44
C VAL A 194 -1.05 24.95 4.80
N PRO A 195 -1.51 25.02 3.54
CA PRO A 195 -1.96 26.26 2.96
C PRO A 195 -3.35 26.64 3.50
N VAL A 196 -3.51 27.90 3.87
CA VAL A 196 -4.74 28.47 4.44
C VAL A 196 -5.37 29.40 3.40
N PHE A 197 -6.63 29.17 3.06
CA PHE A 197 -7.32 29.88 1.98
C PHE A 197 -8.36 30.90 2.45
N ASP A 198 -8.52 31.09 3.77
CA ASP A 198 -9.60 31.85 4.41
C ASP A 198 -10.98 31.23 4.15
N GLU A 199 -11.05 29.90 4.12
CA GLU A 199 -12.26 29.11 3.90
C GLU A 199 -12.67 28.35 5.18
N PRO A 200 -13.96 28.00 5.37
CA PRO A 200 -14.41 27.22 6.53
C PRO A 200 -13.71 25.86 6.67
N LEU A 201 -13.22 25.31 5.57
CA LEU A 201 -12.53 24.03 5.52
C LEU A 201 -11.10 24.12 6.08
N ASP A 202 -10.52 25.32 6.22
CA ASP A 202 -9.16 25.49 6.72
C ASP A 202 -8.97 24.89 8.12
N ASP A 203 -9.99 25.02 8.98
CA ASP A 203 -9.93 24.49 10.36
C ASP A 203 -9.86 22.96 10.38
N ASP A 204 -10.58 22.28 9.47
CA ASP A 204 -10.54 20.81 9.33
C ASP A 204 -9.18 20.33 8.77
N ILE A 205 -8.60 21.08 7.85
CA ILE A 205 -7.28 20.78 7.26
C ILE A 205 -6.21 20.90 8.35
N VAL A 206 -6.23 22.02 9.09
CA VAL A 206 -5.31 22.30 10.19
C VAL A 206 -5.48 21.27 11.30
N GLY A 207 -6.71 20.95 11.70
CA GLY A 207 -6.98 19.92 12.72
C GLY A 207 -6.53 18.53 12.30
N THR A 208 -6.71 18.18 11.02
CA THR A 208 -6.18 16.91 10.49
C THR A 208 -4.65 16.88 10.53
N ALA A 209 -4.01 17.99 10.15
CA ALA A 209 -2.56 18.10 10.18
C ALA A 209 -2.01 18.11 11.61
N GLY A 210 -2.68 18.78 12.55
CA GLY A 210 -2.34 18.79 13.97
C GLY A 210 -2.47 17.40 14.61
N ARG A 211 -3.55 16.67 14.30
CA ARG A 211 -3.70 15.27 14.74
C ARG A 211 -2.58 14.38 14.21
N LEU A 212 -2.28 14.47 12.91
CA LEU A 212 -1.18 13.71 12.29
C LEU A 212 0.17 14.05 12.96
N ALA A 213 0.43 15.33 13.19
CA ALA A 213 1.63 15.79 13.90
C ALA A 213 1.69 15.30 15.36
N SER A 214 0.56 15.15 16.04
CA SER A 214 0.49 14.71 17.45
C SER A 214 0.55 13.20 17.65
N GLU A 215 0.01 12.41 16.73
CA GLU A 215 0.04 10.94 16.81
C GLU A 215 1.47 10.39 16.66
N ASP A 216 2.34 11.17 15.99
CA ASP A 216 3.72 10.80 15.67
C ASP A 216 4.77 11.37 16.63
N ALA A 217 4.36 12.16 17.63
CA ALA A 217 5.23 12.78 18.62
C ALA A 217 5.52 11.84 19.80
N ASP A 218 6.25 10.74 19.56
CA ASP A 218 6.78 9.90 20.64
C ASP A 218 7.90 10.63 21.42
N GLU A 219 7.99 10.33 22.73
CA GLU A 219 8.64 11.01 23.87
C GLU A 219 10.14 11.43 23.77
N GLY A 220 10.77 11.46 22.59
CA GLY A 220 12.23 11.55 22.45
C GLY A 220 12.83 12.80 21.82
N GLU A 221 12.31 13.31 20.69
CA GLU A 221 13.06 14.27 19.86
C GLU A 221 12.14 15.24 19.10
N GLY A 222 12.01 16.48 19.58
CA GLY A 222 11.48 17.63 18.84
C GLY A 222 9.96 17.64 18.60
N GLY A 223 9.29 18.72 19.00
CA GLY A 223 7.88 18.91 18.64
C GLY A 223 7.71 19.00 17.12
N ALA A 224 6.60 18.47 16.60
CA ALA A 224 6.28 18.55 15.18
C ALA A 224 5.91 19.99 14.81
N VAL A 225 6.50 20.52 13.73
CA VAL A 225 6.27 21.90 13.29
C VAL A 225 5.23 21.94 12.18
N LEU A 226 4.11 22.62 12.44
CA LEU A 226 3.08 22.88 11.46
C LEU A 226 3.33 24.25 10.81
N GLU A 227 3.59 24.28 9.51
CA GLU A 227 3.77 25.51 8.74
C GLU A 227 2.46 25.94 8.06
N ALA A 228 1.74 26.88 8.67
CA ALA A 228 0.56 27.50 8.09
C ALA A 228 0.99 28.59 7.07
N LEU A 229 0.65 28.39 5.79
CA LEU A 229 1.07 29.26 4.69
C LEU A 229 -0.13 29.97 4.03
N TYR A 230 -0.11 31.30 4.01
CA TYR A 230 -1.05 32.10 3.24
C TYR A 230 -0.39 32.63 1.96
N VAL A 231 -1.02 32.41 0.79
CA VAL A 231 -0.47 32.83 -0.51
C VAL A 231 -1.25 34.00 -1.09
N PHE A 232 -0.56 35.11 -1.37
CA PHE A 232 -1.11 36.22 -2.13
C PHE A 232 -0.86 36.03 -3.62
N GLU A 233 -1.93 35.88 -4.40
CA GLU A 233 -1.85 35.86 -5.86
C GLU A 233 -1.70 37.30 -6.40
N ILE A 234 -0.56 37.56 -7.04
CA ILE A 234 -0.23 38.86 -7.63
C ILE A 234 -0.46 38.78 -9.15
N PRO A 235 -1.31 39.65 -9.73
CA PRO A 235 -1.61 39.63 -11.15
C PRO A 235 -0.38 40.00 -11.99
N MET A 236 -0.34 39.51 -13.23
CA MET A 236 0.79 39.74 -14.15
C MET A 236 1.09 41.22 -14.44
N SER A 237 0.10 42.09 -14.28
CA SER A 237 0.22 43.54 -14.48
C SER A 237 1.02 44.24 -13.38
N LEU A 238 1.21 43.59 -12.24
CA LEU A 238 1.95 44.12 -11.10
C LEU A 238 3.28 43.36 -10.90
N PRO A 239 4.33 44.05 -10.41
CA PRO A 239 5.54 43.39 -9.93
C PRO A 239 5.23 42.39 -8.79
N LEU A 240 6.00 41.30 -8.67
CA LEU A 240 5.81 40.27 -7.63
C LEU A 240 5.94 40.81 -6.19
N ASP A 241 6.71 41.89 -6.04
CA ASP A 241 6.96 42.64 -4.82
C ASP A 241 5.93 43.75 -4.58
N ALA A 242 4.90 43.87 -5.44
CA ALA A 242 3.84 44.85 -5.28
C ALA A 242 3.21 44.79 -3.88
N ARG A 243 2.93 45.98 -3.36
CA ARG A 243 2.38 46.13 -2.01
C ARG A 243 0.95 45.63 -1.97
N VAL A 244 0.70 44.60 -1.16
CA VAL A 244 -0.64 44.09 -0.88
C VAL A 244 -1.39 45.12 -0.02
N SER A 245 -2.69 45.29 -0.25
CA SER A 245 -3.50 46.25 0.51
C SER A 245 -3.50 45.89 2.01
N PRO A 246 -3.49 46.89 2.92
CA PRO A 246 -3.49 46.64 4.36
C PRO A 246 -4.64 45.74 4.83
N GLU A 247 -5.82 45.88 4.23
CA GLU A 247 -7.00 45.05 4.52
C GLU A 247 -6.79 43.58 4.19
N ARG A 248 -6.14 43.26 3.06
CA ARG A 248 -5.83 41.88 2.67
C ARG A 248 -4.78 41.26 3.59
N VAL A 249 -3.78 42.06 3.98
CA VAL A 249 -2.78 41.62 4.96
C VAL A 249 -3.42 41.35 6.32
N GLN A 250 -4.39 42.18 6.73
CA GLN A 250 -5.11 41.98 7.98
C GLN A 250 -5.96 40.70 7.96
N ARG A 251 -6.65 40.42 6.86
CA ARG A 251 -7.39 39.15 6.68
C ARG A 251 -6.48 37.92 6.72
N ALA A 252 -5.35 37.96 6.01
CA ALA A 252 -4.37 36.88 6.06
C ALA A 252 -3.84 36.63 7.48
N ARG A 253 -3.57 37.70 8.24
CA ARG A 253 -3.16 37.57 9.65
C ARG A 253 -4.24 36.95 10.51
N GLN A 254 -5.51 37.30 10.29
CA GLN A 254 -6.63 36.70 11.02
C GLN A 254 -6.78 35.21 10.68
N ALA A 255 -6.71 34.85 9.41
CA ALA A 255 -6.77 33.45 8.98
C ALA A 255 -5.61 32.61 9.55
N LEU A 256 -4.38 33.13 9.49
CA LEU A 256 -3.21 32.47 10.08
C LEU A 256 -3.27 32.39 11.61
N ALA A 257 -3.86 33.39 12.28
CA ALA A 257 -4.05 33.35 13.73
C ALA A 257 -5.05 32.26 14.14
N ARG A 258 -6.15 32.09 13.39
CA ARG A 258 -7.11 30.98 13.61
C ARG A 258 -6.44 29.62 13.38
N ALA A 259 -5.71 29.47 12.28
CA ALA A 259 -4.97 28.23 12.00
C ALA A 259 -3.92 27.92 13.09
N LYS A 260 -3.28 28.95 13.64
CA LYS A 260 -2.37 28.79 14.77
C LYS A 260 -3.08 28.26 16.02
N GLU A 261 -4.22 28.85 16.37
CA GLU A 261 -5.03 28.43 17.52
C GLU A 261 -5.50 26.97 17.40
N VAL A 262 -6.01 26.57 16.24
CA VAL A 262 -6.47 25.19 15.98
C VAL A 262 -5.32 24.19 15.99
N GLY A 263 -4.17 24.54 15.41
CA GLY A 263 -3.01 23.64 15.35
C GLY A 263 -2.34 23.44 16.70
N GLU A 264 -2.25 24.48 17.54
CA GLU A 264 -1.65 24.42 18.89
C GLU A 264 -2.56 23.77 19.94
N GLU A 265 -3.83 23.46 19.61
CA GLU A 265 -4.70 22.65 20.47
C GLU A 265 -4.15 21.22 20.66
N TYR A 266 -3.38 20.73 19.68
CA TYR A 266 -2.78 19.40 19.71
C TYR A 266 -1.46 19.40 20.48
N ALA A 267 -1.33 18.46 21.43
CA ALA A 267 -0.15 18.36 22.27
C ALA A 267 1.11 18.05 21.45
N GLY A 268 2.18 18.82 21.68
CA GLY A 268 3.48 18.61 21.03
C GLY A 268 3.63 19.23 19.64
N VAL A 269 2.63 20.00 19.17
CA VAL A 269 2.64 20.67 17.86
C VAL A 269 2.97 22.16 18.01
N GLU A 270 3.98 22.65 17.29
CA GLU A 270 4.31 24.09 17.20
C GLU A 270 3.88 24.63 15.83
N VAL A 271 3.09 25.71 15.82
CA VAL A 271 2.59 26.28 14.55
C VAL A 271 3.37 27.53 14.14
N ALA A 272 4.10 27.43 13.03
CA ALA A 272 4.77 28.54 12.37
C ALA A 272 3.86 29.13 11.28
N THR A 273 3.71 30.45 11.26
CA THR A 273 2.87 31.14 10.25
C THR A 273 3.73 31.86 9.22
N ALA A 274 3.32 31.78 7.95
CA ALA A 274 4.04 32.38 6.84
C ALA A 274 3.09 33.00 5.81
N MET A 275 3.57 34.08 5.17
CA MET A 275 2.90 34.70 4.04
C MET A 275 3.83 34.69 2.83
N ALA A 276 3.37 34.17 1.71
CA ALA A 276 4.11 34.16 0.44
C ALA A 276 3.35 34.94 -0.64
N ARG A 277 4.08 35.41 -1.65
CA ARG A 277 3.53 36.10 -2.81
C ARG A 277 3.92 35.33 -4.06
N GLY A 278 2.98 35.13 -4.98
CA GLY A 278 3.26 34.42 -6.22
C GLY A 278 2.21 34.65 -7.30
N ARG A 279 2.46 34.07 -8.47
CA ARG A 279 1.56 34.22 -9.64
C ARG A 279 0.48 33.14 -9.72
N SER A 280 0.69 32.02 -9.03
CA SER A 280 -0.31 30.96 -8.89
C SER A 280 -0.12 30.27 -7.55
N MET A 281 -1.22 29.85 -6.92
CA MET A 281 -1.17 29.23 -5.60
C MET A 281 -0.37 27.93 -5.62
N GLY A 282 -0.68 27.01 -6.55
CA GLY A 282 -0.03 25.70 -6.62
C GLY A 282 1.49 25.79 -6.79
N SER A 283 1.99 26.68 -7.65
CA SER A 283 3.45 26.85 -7.84
C SER A 283 4.13 27.45 -6.62
N THR A 284 3.47 28.37 -5.93
CA THR A 284 4.00 29.04 -4.74
C THR A 284 4.07 28.06 -3.57
N ILE A 285 3.03 27.24 -3.37
CA ILE A 285 3.02 26.18 -2.35
C ILE A 285 4.18 25.22 -2.55
N VAL A 286 4.36 24.70 -3.77
CA VAL A 286 5.46 23.77 -4.09
C VAL A 286 6.83 24.43 -3.91
N THR A 287 6.96 25.72 -4.25
CA THR A 287 8.23 26.45 -4.11
C THR A 287 8.57 26.68 -2.64
N GLU A 288 7.60 27.10 -1.82
CA GLU A 288 7.81 27.28 -0.38
C GLU A 288 8.07 25.93 0.32
N ALA A 289 7.36 24.87 -0.06
CA ALA A 289 7.61 23.52 0.44
C ALA A 289 9.06 23.07 0.18
N ARG A 290 9.59 23.29 -1.03
CA ARG A 290 11.00 22.99 -1.35
C ARG A 290 11.98 23.86 -0.58
N ARG A 291 11.67 25.15 -0.43
CA ARG A 291 12.53 26.12 0.23
C ARG A 291 12.69 25.81 1.73
N ARG A 292 11.62 25.31 2.35
CA ARG A 292 11.55 25.01 3.78
C ARG A 292 11.91 23.57 4.11
N GLY A 293 11.86 22.68 3.10
CA GLY A 293 12.25 21.28 3.25
C GLY A 293 11.18 20.45 3.96
N VAL A 294 9.90 20.77 3.75
CA VAL A 294 8.78 20.10 4.43
C VAL A 294 8.60 18.66 3.96
N GLU A 295 8.15 17.81 4.87
CA GLU A 295 8.03 16.36 4.65
C GLU A 295 6.64 15.96 4.13
N ALA A 296 5.62 16.75 4.46
CA ALA A 296 4.26 16.60 3.94
C ALA A 296 3.59 17.95 3.63
N ILE A 297 2.66 17.90 2.69
CA ILE A 297 1.70 18.98 2.41
C ILE A 297 0.29 18.42 2.61
N VAL A 298 -0.51 19.08 3.47
CA VAL A 298 -1.92 18.72 3.66
C VAL A 298 -2.79 19.72 2.90
N LEU A 299 -3.68 19.24 2.04
CA LEU A 299 -4.58 20.06 1.22
C LEU A 299 -6.01 19.57 1.37
N ALA A 300 -6.96 20.49 1.24
CA ALA A 300 -8.34 20.12 0.94
C ALA A 300 -8.49 19.68 -0.52
N ALA A 301 -9.35 18.67 -0.72
CA ALA A 301 -9.90 18.35 -2.02
C ALA A 301 -10.91 19.42 -2.43
N GLU A 302 -10.48 20.40 -3.23
CA GLU A 302 -11.36 21.41 -3.82
C GLU A 302 -12.45 20.76 -4.69
N ALA A 303 -13.67 21.29 -4.62
CA ALA A 303 -14.76 20.91 -5.52
C ALA A 303 -14.36 21.21 -6.98
N PRO A 304 -14.70 20.33 -7.95
CA PRO A 304 -14.29 20.53 -9.34
C PRO A 304 -14.79 21.86 -9.90
N SER A 305 -13.90 22.61 -10.56
CA SER A 305 -14.22 23.90 -11.17
C SER A 305 -15.41 23.77 -12.12
N ARG A 306 -16.41 24.66 -12.02
CA ARG A 306 -17.57 24.72 -12.93
C ARG A 306 -17.21 25.21 -14.35
N ILE A 307 -16.00 25.71 -14.58
CA ILE A 307 -15.58 26.26 -15.87
C ILE A 307 -15.32 25.11 -16.85
N ARG A 308 -16.29 24.91 -17.74
CA ARG A 308 -16.28 23.92 -18.82
C ARG A 308 -15.36 24.39 -19.95
N GLY A 309 -14.05 24.40 -19.71
CA GLY A 309 -13.06 24.81 -20.69
C GLY A 309 -13.01 23.87 -21.91
N GLY A 310 -13.51 24.34 -23.05
CA GLY A 310 -13.06 23.87 -24.38
C GLY A 310 -13.69 22.61 -24.98
N ALA A 311 -14.66 21.96 -24.31
CA ALA A 311 -15.34 20.80 -24.92
C ALA A 311 -16.13 21.17 -26.21
N LEU A 312 -16.57 22.43 -26.32
CA LEU A 312 -17.31 22.91 -27.50
C LEU A 312 -16.41 23.13 -28.75
N PHE A 313 -15.08 23.22 -28.59
CA PHE A 313 -14.11 23.52 -29.65
C PHE A 313 -13.08 22.40 -29.87
N GLY A 314 -13.40 21.15 -29.52
CA GLY A 314 -12.55 20.00 -29.86
C GLY A 314 -11.32 19.79 -28.95
N GLY A 315 -11.29 20.43 -27.78
CA GLY A 315 -10.28 20.12 -26.76
C GLY A 315 -10.49 18.70 -26.23
N LYS A 316 -9.46 17.85 -26.31
CA LYS A 316 -9.45 16.53 -25.64
C LYS A 316 -9.48 16.78 -24.12
N GLY A 317 -10.68 16.81 -23.53
CA GLY A 317 -10.86 16.81 -22.08
C GLY A 317 -10.21 15.55 -21.51
N LEU A 318 -9.09 15.71 -20.80
CA LEU A 318 -8.43 14.63 -20.07
C LEU A 318 -9.40 14.12 -19.00
N SER A 319 -10.06 12.99 -19.31
CA SER A 319 -11.13 12.39 -18.51
C SER A 319 -10.64 11.73 -17.20
N ARG A 320 -9.52 12.15 -16.60
CA ARG A 320 -8.96 11.45 -15.42
C ARG A 320 -9.14 12.14 -14.07
N ASP A 321 -9.10 13.47 -13.94
CA ASP A 321 -9.18 14.09 -12.61
C ASP A 321 -10.29 15.13 -12.52
N ARG A 322 -11.52 14.63 -12.37
CA ARG A 322 -12.73 15.44 -12.09
C ARG A 322 -12.93 15.74 -10.60
N PHE A 323 -11.92 15.49 -9.77
CA PHE A 323 -12.04 15.52 -8.30
C PHE A 323 -11.11 16.52 -7.61
N ALA A 324 -10.29 17.27 -8.35
CA ALA A 324 -9.30 18.19 -7.80
C ALA A 324 -9.26 19.50 -8.59
N GLY A 325 -9.25 20.64 -7.88
CA GLY A 325 -9.03 21.96 -8.46
C GLY A 325 -7.62 22.12 -9.07
N ASP A 326 -7.39 23.21 -9.80
CA ASP A 326 -6.13 23.42 -10.53
C ASP A 326 -4.92 23.58 -9.57
N THR A 327 -5.14 24.15 -8.38
CA THR A 327 -4.14 24.22 -7.31
C THR A 327 -3.76 22.84 -6.81
N THR A 328 -4.75 22.04 -6.40
CA THR A 328 -4.55 20.67 -5.90
C THR A 328 -3.86 19.80 -6.94
N ARG A 329 -4.29 19.86 -8.21
CA ARG A 329 -3.67 19.12 -9.31
C ARG A 329 -2.19 19.48 -9.45
N TYR A 330 -1.87 20.78 -9.46
CA TYR A 330 -0.49 21.23 -9.61
C TYR A 330 0.40 20.74 -8.48
N VAL A 331 -0.08 20.81 -7.23
CA VAL A 331 0.70 20.36 -6.07
C VAL A 331 0.93 18.85 -6.15
N ILE A 332 -0.08 18.05 -6.45
CA ILE A 332 0.08 16.58 -6.60
C ILE A 332 1.12 16.24 -7.68
N GLU A 333 1.12 16.96 -8.81
CA GLU A 333 2.04 16.68 -9.92
C GLU A 333 3.48 17.12 -9.66
N LYS A 334 3.71 18.13 -8.80
CA LYS A 334 5.00 18.83 -8.70
C LYS A 334 5.60 18.88 -7.30
N ALA A 335 4.86 18.46 -6.27
CA ALA A 335 5.33 18.45 -4.89
C ALA A 335 6.62 17.63 -4.73
N PRO A 336 7.59 18.11 -3.93
CA PRO A 336 8.82 17.37 -3.63
C PRO A 336 8.60 16.27 -2.58
N CYS A 337 7.44 16.25 -1.94
CA CYS A 337 7.14 15.49 -0.73
C CYS A 337 5.72 14.87 -0.82
N LYS A 338 5.31 14.15 0.22
CA LYS A 338 4.02 13.48 0.26
C LYS A 338 2.89 14.50 0.36
N VAL A 339 1.81 14.28 -0.40
CA VAL A 339 0.62 15.15 -0.40
C VAL A 339 -0.55 14.37 0.20
N ILE A 340 -1.13 14.90 1.27
CA ILE A 340 -2.29 14.34 1.96
C ILE A 340 -3.50 15.18 1.58
N LEU A 341 -4.54 14.53 1.06
CA LEU A 341 -5.79 15.20 0.69
C LEU A 341 -6.85 14.91 1.73
N THR A 342 -7.42 15.95 2.33
CA THR A 342 -8.59 15.87 3.20
C THR A 342 -9.84 16.12 2.37
N ALA A 343 -10.88 15.33 2.61
CA ALA A 343 -12.19 15.55 1.99
C ALA A 343 -13.11 16.20 3.01
N PRO A 344 -13.92 17.21 2.62
CA PRO A 344 -14.91 17.78 3.53
C PRO A 344 -15.92 16.71 3.97
N PRO A 345 -16.46 16.82 5.20
CA PRO A 345 -17.57 16.00 5.64
C PRO A 345 -18.80 16.22 4.73
N SER A 346 -19.62 15.17 4.59
CA SER A 346 -20.68 15.05 3.56
C SER A 346 -21.81 16.09 3.64
N ASP A 347 -21.92 16.81 4.75
CA ASP A 347 -22.85 17.91 5.02
C ASP A 347 -22.45 19.24 4.37
N LEU A 348 -21.17 19.39 4.00
CA LEU A 348 -20.65 20.54 3.26
C LEU A 348 -20.50 20.28 1.75
N ASP A 349 -20.86 19.09 1.26
CA ASP A 349 -20.89 18.81 -0.18
C ASP A 349 -22.09 19.53 -0.81
N PRO A 350 -21.89 20.54 -1.68
CA PRO A 350 -22.98 21.24 -2.34
C PRO A 350 -23.82 20.33 -3.28
N ARG A 351 -23.48 19.05 -3.41
CA ARG A 351 -24.26 18.02 -4.12
C ARG A 351 -25.21 17.23 -3.22
N VAL A 352 -25.04 17.28 -1.90
CA VAL A 352 -25.95 16.65 -0.94
C VAL A 352 -26.88 17.74 -0.43
N GLY A 353 -28.02 17.91 -1.10
CA GLY A 353 -29.11 18.75 -0.57
C GLY A 353 -29.63 18.15 0.73
N GLY A 354 -29.10 18.62 1.86
CA GLY A 354 -29.65 18.37 3.19
C GLY A 354 -30.33 19.64 3.67
N ASP A 355 -31.59 19.52 4.09
CA ASP A 355 -32.36 20.59 4.69
C ASP A 355 -31.58 21.23 5.85
N VAL A 356 -31.38 22.55 5.77
CA VAL A 356 -30.99 23.36 6.91
C VAL A 356 -32.16 23.32 7.90
N PRO A 357 -32.02 22.79 9.13
CA PRO A 357 -33.02 23.03 10.15
C PRO A 357 -32.93 24.52 10.49
N ALA A 358 -34.04 25.23 10.27
CA ALA A 358 -34.19 26.59 10.74
C ALA A 358 -33.94 26.61 12.26
N THR A 359 -32.83 27.22 12.68
CA THR A 359 -32.62 27.60 14.08
C THR A 359 -33.60 28.71 14.41
N THR A 360 -34.75 28.32 14.97
CA THR A 360 -35.63 29.20 15.74
C THR A 360 -35.15 29.25 17.18
N GLY A 361 -34.97 30.45 17.73
CA GLY A 361 -34.92 30.72 19.17
C GLY A 361 -33.55 31.12 19.68
#